data_AF-K1SGK0-F1
#
_entry.id   AF-K1SGK0-F1
#
_cell.length_a   1.000
_cell.length_b   1.000
_cell.length_c   1.000
_cell.angle_alpha   90.00
_cell.angle_beta   90.00
_cell.angle_gamma   90.00
#
_symmetry.space_group_name_H-M   'P 1'
#
loop_
_entity.id
_entity.type
_entity.pdbx_description
1 polymer ?
#
loop_
_entity_poly.entity_id
_entity_poly.type
_entity_poly.pdbx_seq_one_letter_code
_entity_poly.pdbx_strand_id
1 'polypeptide(L)'
;MFKRSSVWRGLTLVFSLLLAISLMAGSILETYRTSVDAFFNTRSQLTETEVDETGEAWSYVSKFKTAKEAFEGLKEFAIRESQETVALLKNDGNALPLTKDAKITMLGVRSYAPVYGSSGGSITDGNATVQIFDCFTERGFQLNPSVQAAYAKYFADKTWTKPRFGGGIIPEYAEITAYNDPSELTLDELTALNADFRKDYAEYSDAAIVVVGRPGSEAGNGYYPGKDGLAEGVSTVTGNILSLSDEEMAMINEAKANL
;
A
#
# COMPACT_ATOMS: atom_id res chain seq x y z
N MET A 1 10.51 18.36 67.24
CA MET A 1 11.16 18.16 65.92
C MET A 1 10.92 16.72 65.46
N PHE A 2 10.72 16.49 64.15
CA PHE A 2 10.48 15.19 63.47
C PHE A 2 9.04 14.62 63.45
N LYS A 3 8.13 15.28 62.69
CA LYS A 3 6.91 14.65 62.11
C LYS A 3 6.87 14.67 60.57
N ARG A 4 7.90 15.21 59.89
CA ARG A 4 7.95 15.38 58.43
C ARG A 4 8.75 14.31 57.66
N SER A 5 9.36 13.35 58.36
CA SER A 5 10.25 12.32 57.77
C SER A 5 9.53 11.41 56.77
N SER A 6 8.28 11.01 57.07
CA SER A 6 7.47 10.16 56.18
C SER A 6 7.08 10.87 54.89
N VAL A 7 6.79 12.17 54.95
CA VAL A 7 6.47 13.00 53.78
C VAL A 7 7.67 13.11 52.84
N TRP A 8 8.86 13.37 53.37
CA TRP A 8 10.09 13.43 52.57
C TRP A 8 10.43 12.09 51.93
N ARG A 9 10.27 10.97 52.65
CA ARG A 9 10.46 9.62 52.08
C ARG A 9 9.46 9.32 50.98
N GLY A 10 8.19 9.69 51.18
CA GLY A 10 7.15 9.59 50.15
C GLY A 10 7.48 10.41 48.91
N LEU A 11 7.86 11.68 49.08
CA LEU A 11 8.31 12.54 47.98
C LEU A 11 9.50 11.92 47.25
N THR A 12 10.55 11.49 47.96
CA THR A 12 11.73 10.89 47.34
C THR A 12 11.36 9.67 46.51
N LEU A 13 10.46 8.81 46.99
CA LEU A 13 10.00 7.65 46.24
C LEU A 13 9.22 8.06 44.98
N VAL A 14 8.32 9.03 45.07
CA VAL A 14 7.57 9.55 43.90
C VAL A 14 8.52 10.17 42.87
N PHE A 15 9.44 11.03 43.29
CA PHE A 15 10.41 11.65 42.36
C PHE A 15 11.36 10.63 41.75
N SER A 16 11.79 9.61 42.50
CA SER A 16 12.63 8.53 41.97
C SER A 16 11.89 7.69 40.93
N LEU A 17 10.61 7.40 41.18
CA LEU A 17 9.76 6.69 40.22
C LEU A 17 9.53 7.52 38.96
N LEU A 18 9.22 8.81 39.11
CA LEU A 18 9.04 9.73 37.97
C LEU A 18 10.32 9.83 37.13
N LEU A 19 11.49 9.92 37.77
CA LEU A 19 12.77 9.94 37.08
C LEU A 19 13.00 8.63 36.31
N ALA A 20 12.78 7.48 36.94
CA ALA A 20 12.93 6.18 36.29
C ALA A 20 12.02 6.04 35.07
N ILE A 21 10.74 6.44 35.20
CA ILE A 21 9.78 6.46 34.09
C ILE A 21 10.24 7.43 33.00
N SER A 22 10.73 8.63 33.35
CA SER A 22 11.19 9.60 32.35
C SER A 22 12.41 9.11 31.57
N LEU A 23 13.34 8.41 32.21
CA LEU A 23 14.53 7.85 31.54
C LEU A 23 14.13 6.72 30.60
N MET A 24 13.22 5.83 31.02
CA MET A 24 12.68 4.79 30.15
C MET A 24 11.93 5.39 28.96
N ALA A 25 11.03 6.34 29.22
CA ALA A 25 10.28 7.02 28.16
C ALA A 25 11.21 7.75 27.19
N GLY A 26 12.20 8.50 27.70
CA GLY A 26 13.19 9.19 26.87
C GLY A 26 13.98 8.21 25.99
N SER A 27 14.48 7.12 26.56
CA SER A 27 15.19 6.09 25.79
C SER A 27 14.34 5.48 24.67
N ILE A 28 13.06 5.20 24.94
CA ILE A 28 12.12 4.66 23.94
C ILE A 28 11.87 5.72 22.85
N LEU A 29 11.55 6.96 23.23
CA LEU A 29 11.28 8.03 22.27
C LEU A 29 12.48 8.34 21.38
N GLU A 30 13.70 8.33 21.92
CA GLU A 30 14.93 8.48 21.13
C GLU A 30 15.16 7.30 20.18
N THR A 31 14.95 6.07 20.66
CA THR A 31 15.09 4.85 19.84
C THR A 31 14.12 4.88 18.64
N TYR A 32 12.89 5.32 18.88
CA TYR A 32 11.83 5.39 17.86
C TYR A 32 11.63 6.81 17.31
N ARG A 33 12.64 7.69 17.42
CA ARG A 33 12.50 9.13 17.11
C ARG A 33 11.91 9.40 15.73
N THR A 34 12.31 8.63 14.71
CA THR A 34 11.79 8.77 13.34
C THR A 34 10.28 8.47 13.29
N SER A 35 9.83 7.43 13.97
CA SER A 35 8.41 7.06 14.05
C SER A 35 7.61 8.07 14.86
N VAL A 36 8.19 8.61 15.95
CA VAL A 36 7.58 9.65 16.77
C VAL A 36 7.42 10.95 15.97
N ASP A 37 8.48 11.38 15.27
CA ASP A 37 8.46 12.52 14.36
C ASP A 37 7.42 12.33 13.25
N ALA A 38 7.39 11.14 12.66
CA ALA A 38 6.39 10.80 11.66
C ALA A 38 4.97 10.87 12.23
N PHE A 39 4.73 10.40 13.45
CA PHE A 39 3.40 10.43 14.09
C PHE A 39 2.95 11.87 14.40
N PHE A 40 3.80 12.64 15.08
CA PHE A 40 3.48 14.02 15.51
C PHE A 40 3.70 15.08 14.44
N ASN A 41 4.21 14.71 13.27
CA ASN A 41 4.57 15.63 12.20
C ASN A 41 5.62 16.67 12.64
N THR A 42 6.66 16.20 13.32
CA THR A 42 7.80 17.00 13.82
C THR A 42 9.11 16.58 13.16
N ARG A 43 10.20 17.31 13.45
CA ARG A 43 11.56 16.90 13.14
C ARG A 43 12.45 17.11 14.36
N SER A 44 12.97 16.02 14.90
CA SER A 44 13.90 16.00 16.05
C SER A 44 15.37 16.04 15.63
N GLN A 45 15.66 15.88 14.34
CA GLN A 45 17.02 15.90 13.79
C GLN A 45 17.11 16.68 12.48
N LEU A 46 18.27 17.28 12.25
CA LEU A 46 18.65 17.96 11.03
C LEU A 46 20.03 17.45 10.61
N THR A 47 20.21 17.12 9.33
CA THR A 47 21.53 16.92 8.76
C THR A 47 22.09 18.28 8.38
N GLU A 48 23.10 18.76 9.10
CA GLU A 48 23.88 19.93 8.71
C GLU A 48 25.08 19.48 7.89
N THR A 49 25.35 20.17 6.78
CA THR A 49 26.52 19.90 5.94
C THR A 49 27.55 20.99 6.21
N GLU A 50 28.75 20.59 6.62
CA GLU A 50 29.89 21.52 6.69
C GLU A 50 30.29 21.89 5.25
N VAL A 51 30.33 23.20 4.98
CA VAL A 51 30.71 23.73 3.69
C VAL A 51 32.18 24.14 3.76
N ASP A 52 33.00 23.72 2.80
CA ASP A 52 34.39 24.14 2.72
C ASP A 52 34.51 25.62 2.30
N GLU A 53 35.75 26.14 2.24
CA GLU A 53 36.05 27.55 1.91
C GLU A 53 35.53 27.98 0.51
N THR A 54 35.15 27.04 -0.36
CA THR A 54 34.61 27.33 -1.69
C THR A 54 33.10 27.61 -1.67
N GLY A 55 32.41 27.26 -0.58
CA GLY A 55 30.97 27.45 -0.45
C GLY A 55 30.11 26.39 -1.14
N GLU A 56 30.72 25.38 -1.78
CA GLU A 56 29.99 24.33 -2.51
C GLU A 56 30.01 22.98 -1.77
N ALA A 57 28.95 22.72 -1.01
CA ALA A 57 28.79 21.44 -0.29
C ALA A 57 28.41 20.25 -1.19
N TRP A 58 28.08 20.47 -2.47
CA TRP A 58 27.51 19.45 -3.35
C TRP A 58 28.08 19.55 -4.77
N SER A 59 28.57 18.43 -5.31
CA SER A 59 28.99 18.34 -6.71
C SER A 59 27.83 18.42 -7.72
N TYR A 60 26.59 18.28 -7.24
CA TYR A 60 25.38 18.32 -8.06
C TYR A 60 24.41 19.36 -7.50
N VAL A 61 24.22 20.45 -8.25
CA VAL A 61 23.23 21.47 -7.92
C VAL A 61 21.88 21.05 -8.50
N SER A 62 20.86 20.96 -7.66
CA SER A 62 19.50 20.68 -8.11
C SER A 62 19.04 21.71 -9.15
N LYS A 63 18.48 21.23 -10.26
CA LYS A 63 17.80 22.09 -11.23
C LYS A 63 16.51 22.71 -10.68
N PHE A 64 15.90 22.06 -9.68
CA PHE A 64 14.66 22.50 -9.05
C PHE A 64 14.96 23.59 -8.01
N LYS A 65 14.14 24.65 -7.98
CA LYS A 65 14.30 25.80 -7.08
C LYS A 65 13.42 25.71 -5.84
N THR A 66 12.41 24.84 -5.87
CA THR A 66 11.51 24.60 -4.74
C THR A 66 11.28 23.12 -4.49
N ALA A 67 10.85 22.76 -3.27
CA ALA A 67 10.45 21.40 -2.94
C ALA A 67 9.24 20.92 -3.77
N LYS A 68 8.33 21.84 -4.12
CA LYS A 68 7.18 21.55 -4.99
C LYS A 68 7.64 21.15 -6.40
N GLU A 69 8.52 21.96 -7.00
CA GLU A 69 9.08 21.65 -8.33
C GLU A 69 9.84 20.32 -8.32
N ALA A 70 10.61 20.05 -7.26
CA ALA A 70 11.32 18.78 -7.12
C ALA A 70 10.35 17.59 -7.02
N PHE A 71 9.26 17.73 -6.25
CA PHE A 71 8.24 16.69 -6.13
C PHE A 71 7.48 16.45 -7.45
N GLU A 72 7.06 17.52 -8.13
CA GLU A 72 6.38 17.42 -9.43
C GLU A 72 7.31 16.81 -10.48
N GLY A 73 8.58 17.20 -10.50
CA GLY A 73 9.60 16.62 -11.38
C GLY A 73 9.87 15.13 -11.08
N LEU A 74 9.89 14.73 -9.80
CA LEU A 74 9.98 13.33 -9.41
C LEU A 74 8.74 12.54 -9.85
N LYS A 75 7.54 13.09 -9.68
CA LYS A 75 6.29 12.47 -10.12
C LYS A 75 6.28 12.24 -11.63
N GLU A 76 6.67 13.25 -12.42
CA GLU A 76 6.76 13.14 -13.88
C GLU A 76 7.79 12.07 -14.29
N PHE A 77 8.98 12.09 -13.65
CA PHE A 77 10.01 11.08 -13.88
C PHE A 77 9.51 9.67 -13.57
N ALA A 78 8.89 9.46 -12.40
CA ALA A 78 8.38 8.15 -11.98
C ALA A 78 7.29 7.62 -12.94
N ILE A 79 6.44 8.49 -13.50
CA ILE A 79 5.45 8.09 -14.51
C ILE A 79 6.16 7.61 -15.80
N ARG A 80 7.19 8.33 -16.26
CA ARG A 80 7.95 7.93 -17.46
C ARG A 80 8.73 6.63 -17.23
N GLU A 81 9.40 6.52 -16.09
CA GLU A 81 10.09 5.30 -15.69
C GLU A 81 9.11 4.12 -15.62
N SER A 82 7.96 4.30 -14.98
CA SER A 82 6.93 3.26 -14.89
C SER A 82 6.52 2.71 -16.26
N GLN A 83 6.34 3.58 -17.26
CA GLN A 83 6.01 3.18 -18.64
C GLN A 83 7.05 2.26 -19.29
N GLU A 84 8.32 2.36 -18.87
CA GLU A 84 9.42 1.54 -19.38
C GLU A 84 9.67 0.26 -18.54
N THR A 85 9.07 0.17 -17.34
CA THR A 85 9.24 -0.98 -16.44
C THR A 85 8.16 -2.07 -16.60
N VAL A 86 7.03 -1.75 -17.22
CA VAL A 86 5.94 -2.71 -17.43
C VAL A 86 6.29 -3.65 -18.59
N ALA A 87 6.35 -4.96 -18.30
CA ALA A 87 6.62 -5.99 -19.30
C ALA A 87 5.32 -6.60 -19.85
N LEU A 88 5.08 -6.43 -21.16
CA LEU A 88 4.01 -7.12 -21.87
C LEU A 88 4.43 -8.56 -22.20
N LEU A 89 3.88 -9.53 -21.48
CA LEU A 89 4.22 -10.95 -21.67
C LEU A 89 3.48 -11.60 -22.84
N LYS A 90 2.24 -11.16 -23.09
CA LYS A 90 1.34 -11.76 -24.09
C LYS A 90 0.34 -10.72 -24.61
N ASN A 91 0.11 -10.69 -25.92
CA ASN A 91 -0.90 -9.84 -26.56
C ASN A 91 -1.45 -10.53 -27.82
N ASP A 92 -2.39 -11.46 -27.61
CA ASP A 92 -3.02 -12.18 -28.72
C ASP A 92 -4.13 -11.33 -29.35
N GLY A 93 -4.28 -11.41 -30.67
CA GLY A 93 -5.38 -10.75 -31.38
C GLY A 93 -5.36 -9.22 -31.35
N ASN A 94 -4.21 -8.61 -31.01
CA ASN A 94 -4.09 -7.17 -30.78
C ASN A 94 -5.06 -6.65 -29.71
N ALA A 95 -5.26 -7.42 -28.63
CA ALA A 95 -6.11 -7.03 -27.51
C ALA A 95 -5.68 -5.70 -26.86
N LEU A 96 -4.38 -5.40 -26.86
CA LEU A 96 -3.82 -4.12 -26.44
C LEU A 96 -3.13 -3.40 -27.62
N PRO A 97 -3.17 -2.05 -27.66
CA PRO A 97 -3.79 -1.13 -26.69
C PRO A 97 -5.32 -1.04 -26.83
N LEU A 98 -6.00 -0.76 -25.72
CA LEU A 98 -7.44 -0.50 -25.72
C LEU A 98 -7.78 0.85 -26.39
N THR A 99 -9.01 0.97 -26.90
CA THR A 99 -9.53 2.24 -27.42
C THR A 99 -9.79 3.24 -26.28
N LYS A 100 -9.62 4.53 -26.55
CA LYS A 100 -9.57 5.63 -25.55
C LYS A 100 -10.85 5.80 -24.70
N ASP A 101 -11.93 5.15 -25.09
CA ASP A 101 -13.28 5.23 -24.53
C ASP A 101 -13.88 3.86 -24.18
N ALA A 102 -13.05 2.80 -24.21
CA ALA A 102 -13.49 1.44 -23.94
C ALA A 102 -14.23 1.34 -22.60
N LYS A 103 -15.32 0.58 -22.60
CA LYS A 103 -16.10 0.22 -21.43
C LYS A 103 -15.56 -1.08 -20.83
N ILE A 104 -14.95 -0.97 -19.67
CA ILE A 104 -14.11 -2.00 -19.07
C ILE A 104 -14.75 -2.55 -17.80
N THR A 105 -14.73 -3.87 -17.65
CA THR A 105 -15.02 -4.54 -16.38
C THR A 105 -13.70 -4.92 -15.68
N MET A 106 -13.41 -4.30 -14.53
CA MET A 106 -12.20 -4.58 -13.75
C MET A 106 -12.52 -5.51 -12.57
N LEU A 107 -11.78 -6.61 -12.45
CA LEU A 107 -11.98 -7.67 -11.46
C LEU A 107 -10.70 -7.95 -10.67
N GLY A 108 -10.89 -8.60 -9.52
CA GLY A 108 -9.86 -8.90 -8.54
C GLY A 108 -9.71 -7.78 -7.52
N VAL A 109 -9.52 -8.11 -6.24
CA VAL A 109 -9.41 -7.17 -5.13
C VAL A 109 -8.32 -6.11 -5.36
N ARG A 110 -7.26 -6.49 -6.08
CA ARG A 110 -6.13 -5.62 -6.43
C ARG A 110 -6.43 -4.60 -7.52
N SER A 111 -7.56 -4.72 -8.22
CA SER A 111 -8.07 -3.68 -9.12
C SER A 111 -8.57 -2.45 -8.36
N TYR A 112 -9.00 -2.65 -7.10
CA TYR A 112 -9.43 -1.58 -6.20
C TYR A 112 -8.32 -1.15 -5.23
N ALA A 113 -7.54 -2.10 -4.72
CA ALA A 113 -6.48 -1.89 -3.74
C ALA A 113 -5.13 -2.46 -4.22
N PRO A 114 -4.44 -1.77 -5.15
CA PRO A 114 -3.22 -2.27 -5.76
C PRO A 114 -2.03 -2.29 -4.78
N VAL A 115 -1.00 -3.06 -5.13
CA VAL A 115 0.26 -3.10 -4.39
C VAL A 115 1.17 -1.98 -4.89
N TYR A 116 1.47 -1.00 -4.03
CA TYR A 116 2.31 0.17 -4.39
C TYR A 116 3.80 0.00 -4.06
N GLY A 117 4.21 -1.13 -3.49
CA GLY A 117 5.61 -1.35 -3.12
C GLY A 117 5.74 -2.30 -1.93
N SER A 118 6.93 -2.27 -1.33
CA SER A 118 7.30 -3.14 -0.21
C SER A 118 7.15 -2.44 1.15
N SER A 119 7.00 -3.22 2.23
CA SER A 119 7.04 -2.69 3.61
C SER A 119 8.43 -2.58 4.23
N GLY A 120 9.49 -2.94 3.51
CA GLY A 120 10.89 -2.80 3.93
C GLY A 120 11.66 -1.75 3.11
N GLY A 121 12.52 -0.98 3.77
CA GLY A 121 13.40 0.02 3.15
C GLY A 121 12.67 1.20 2.50
N SER A 122 12.34 1.09 1.21
CA SER A 122 11.78 2.14 0.37
C SER A 122 10.25 2.07 0.34
N ILE A 123 9.63 2.66 1.36
CA ILE A 123 8.17 2.73 1.50
C ILE A 123 7.63 3.89 0.65
N THR A 124 6.64 3.59 -0.18
CA THR A 124 5.90 4.59 -0.98
C THR A 124 5.20 5.60 -0.06
N ASP A 125 5.32 6.90 -0.35
CA ASP A 125 4.60 7.94 0.38
C ASP A 125 3.08 7.79 0.16
N GLY A 126 2.32 7.70 1.25
CA GLY A 126 0.87 7.48 1.22
C GLY A 126 0.09 8.63 0.59
N ASN A 127 0.69 9.81 0.46
CA ASN A 127 0.09 10.96 -0.22
C ASN A 127 0.35 10.96 -1.73
N ALA A 128 1.24 10.08 -2.21
CA ALA A 128 1.58 9.95 -3.62
C ALA A 128 0.91 8.74 -4.30
N THR A 129 0.15 7.92 -3.56
CA THR A 129 -0.59 6.77 -4.13
C THR A 129 -1.79 7.22 -4.93
N VAL A 130 -2.02 6.58 -6.09
CA VAL A 130 -3.11 6.88 -7.02
C VAL A 130 -3.88 5.62 -7.34
N GLN A 131 -5.20 5.62 -7.14
CA GLN A 131 -6.01 4.42 -7.37
C GLN A 131 -6.10 4.09 -8.85
N ILE A 132 -6.03 2.80 -9.20
CA ILE A 132 -6.05 2.35 -10.61
C ILE A 132 -7.29 2.87 -11.34
N PHE A 133 -8.46 2.79 -10.70
CA PHE A 133 -9.72 3.23 -11.31
C PHE A 133 -9.76 4.75 -11.57
N ASP A 134 -9.14 5.57 -10.72
CA ASP A 134 -9.02 7.00 -10.94
C ASP A 134 -8.13 7.26 -12.16
N CYS A 135 -6.99 6.56 -12.26
CA CYS A 135 -6.09 6.67 -13.41
C CYS A 135 -6.76 6.25 -14.72
N PHE A 136 -7.55 5.16 -14.72
CA PHE A 136 -8.26 4.70 -15.91
C PHE A 136 -9.33 5.71 -16.34
N THR A 137 -10.11 6.22 -15.39
CA THR A 137 -11.15 7.23 -15.64
C THR A 137 -10.53 8.53 -16.18
N GLU A 138 -9.41 9.00 -15.60
CA GLU A 138 -8.68 10.19 -16.07
C GLU A 138 -8.19 10.03 -17.52
N ARG A 139 -7.91 8.80 -17.96
CA ARG A 139 -7.48 8.49 -19.34
C ARG A 139 -8.63 8.31 -20.33
N GLY A 140 -9.89 8.37 -19.88
CA GLY A 140 -11.09 8.33 -20.72
C GLY A 140 -11.81 6.99 -20.75
N PHE A 141 -11.31 5.97 -20.05
CA PHE A 141 -11.98 4.68 -19.95
C PHE A 141 -13.24 4.77 -19.09
N GLN A 142 -14.25 3.97 -19.43
CA GLN A 142 -15.49 3.87 -18.69
C GLN A 142 -15.46 2.57 -17.87
N LEU A 143 -15.57 2.66 -16.55
CA LEU A 143 -15.48 1.49 -15.67
C LEU A 143 -16.85 0.98 -15.27
N ASN A 144 -16.99 -0.35 -15.21
CA ASN A 144 -18.22 -1.02 -14.78
C ASN A 144 -18.61 -0.61 -13.34
N PRO A 145 -19.71 0.13 -13.16
CA PRO A 145 -20.05 0.73 -11.88
C PRO A 145 -20.58 -0.29 -10.85
N SER A 146 -21.25 -1.35 -11.29
CA SER A 146 -21.76 -2.39 -10.37
C SER A 146 -20.65 -3.21 -9.73
N VAL A 147 -19.59 -3.51 -10.50
CA VAL A 147 -18.39 -4.18 -9.98
C VAL A 147 -17.61 -3.26 -9.05
N GLN A 148 -17.38 -2.00 -9.46
CA GLN A 148 -16.69 -1.03 -8.63
C GLN A 148 -17.41 -0.79 -7.30
N ALA A 149 -18.75 -0.76 -7.31
CA ALA A 149 -19.55 -0.61 -6.09
C ALA A 149 -19.41 -1.81 -5.13
N ALA A 150 -19.23 -3.03 -5.64
CA ALA A 150 -19.03 -4.22 -4.81
C ALA A 150 -17.72 -4.12 -4.02
N TYR A 151 -16.60 -3.82 -4.70
CA TYR A 151 -15.31 -3.63 -4.04
C TYR A 151 -15.30 -2.40 -3.12
N ALA A 152 -15.90 -1.29 -3.54
CA ALA A 152 -16.04 -0.11 -2.69
C ALA A 152 -16.79 -0.42 -1.39
N LYS A 153 -17.84 -1.24 -1.46
CA LYS A 153 -18.58 -1.69 -0.28
C LYS A 153 -17.73 -2.61 0.61
N TYR A 154 -16.94 -3.49 0.02
CA TYR A 154 -16.02 -4.33 0.79
C TYR A 154 -15.04 -3.47 1.60
N PHE A 155 -14.50 -2.39 1.03
CA PHE A 155 -13.52 -1.54 1.71
C PHE A 155 -14.11 -0.38 2.53
N ALA A 156 -15.43 -0.19 2.53
CA ALA A 156 -16.08 0.98 3.13
C ALA A 156 -15.86 1.10 4.65
N ASP A 157 -15.71 -0.02 5.35
CA ASP A 157 -15.46 -0.10 6.78
C ASP A 157 -13.98 -0.34 7.15
N LYS A 158 -13.11 -0.41 6.14
CA LYS A 158 -11.68 -0.72 6.28
C LYS A 158 -10.84 0.54 6.24
N THR A 159 -9.70 0.50 6.91
CA THR A 159 -8.80 1.65 7.00
C THR A 159 -7.67 1.51 6.00
N TRP A 160 -7.59 2.44 5.04
CA TRP A 160 -6.39 2.59 4.22
C TRP A 160 -5.29 3.24 5.04
N THR A 161 -4.16 2.56 5.17
CA THR A 161 -2.99 3.12 5.84
C THR A 161 -2.32 4.18 4.98
N LYS A 162 -1.88 5.27 5.62
CA LYS A 162 -1.16 6.38 4.96
C LYS A 162 0.26 6.44 5.50
N PRO A 163 1.21 5.75 4.86
CA PRO A 163 2.58 5.71 5.34
C PRO A 163 3.26 7.07 5.27
N ARG A 164 4.17 7.27 6.22
CA ARG A 164 5.08 8.41 6.29
C ARG A 164 6.51 7.87 6.29
N PHE A 165 7.42 8.68 5.78
CA PHE A 165 8.84 8.32 5.71
C PHE A 165 9.35 7.74 7.04
N GLY A 166 9.99 6.57 6.99
CA GLY A 166 10.55 5.89 8.17
C GLY A 166 9.52 5.22 9.11
N GLY A 167 8.25 5.14 8.71
CA GLY A 167 7.18 4.59 9.54
C GLY A 167 7.01 3.07 9.52
N GLY A 168 7.63 2.34 8.56
CA GLY A 168 7.44 0.88 8.45
C GLY A 168 6.03 0.43 8.01
N ILE A 169 5.13 1.38 7.75
CA ILE A 169 3.75 1.15 7.32
C ILE A 169 3.73 1.17 5.79
N ILE A 170 2.94 0.34 5.14
CA ILE A 170 2.69 0.40 3.69
C ILE A 170 1.34 1.03 3.41
N PRO A 171 1.08 1.58 2.21
CA PRO A 171 -0.25 2.05 1.85
C PRO A 171 -1.11 0.88 1.36
N GLU A 172 -1.83 0.23 2.27
CA GLU A 172 -2.62 -0.96 2.00
C GLU A 172 -3.77 -1.12 3.03
N TYR A 173 -4.73 -1.99 2.75
CA TYR A 173 -5.68 -2.48 3.74
C TYR A 173 -5.08 -3.67 4.51
N ALA A 174 -5.30 -3.74 5.82
CA ALA A 174 -4.74 -4.82 6.66
C ALA A 174 -5.27 -6.21 6.24
N GLU A 175 -6.45 -6.25 5.64
CA GLU A 175 -7.16 -7.46 5.23
C GLU A 175 -6.52 -8.17 4.03
N ILE A 176 -5.69 -7.46 3.26
CA ILE A 176 -5.09 -7.99 2.02
C ILE A 176 -3.57 -8.02 2.06
N THR A 177 -2.93 -7.80 3.21
CA THR A 177 -1.48 -7.63 3.31
C THR A 177 -0.69 -8.94 3.58
N ALA A 178 -1.40 -10.07 3.69
CA ALA A 178 -0.80 -11.35 4.06
C ALA A 178 0.08 -11.93 2.94
N TYR A 179 1.07 -12.76 3.33
CA TYR A 179 1.98 -13.46 2.39
C TYR A 179 1.65 -14.92 2.19
N ASN A 180 0.66 -15.44 2.91
CA ASN A 180 0.19 -16.83 2.87
C ASN A 180 -1.27 -16.92 2.41
N ASP A 181 -1.88 -15.79 2.08
CA ASP A 181 -3.24 -15.66 1.56
C ASP A 181 -3.29 -14.45 0.61
N PRO A 182 -3.70 -14.61 -0.66
CA PRO A 182 -3.94 -13.47 -1.57
C PRO A 182 -5.11 -12.58 -1.15
N SER A 183 -6.01 -13.08 -0.29
CA SER A 183 -7.22 -12.40 0.20
C SER A 183 -8.16 -11.93 -0.93
N GLU A 184 -8.29 -12.73 -1.98
CA GLU A 184 -9.25 -12.46 -3.06
C GLU A 184 -10.67 -12.82 -2.61
N LEU A 185 -11.67 -12.08 -3.09
CA LEU A 185 -13.06 -12.32 -2.76
C LEU A 185 -13.65 -13.44 -3.61
N THR A 186 -14.49 -14.27 -3.00
CA THR A 186 -15.32 -15.21 -3.74
C THR A 186 -16.42 -14.48 -4.53
N LEU A 187 -16.93 -15.11 -5.59
CA LEU A 187 -18.07 -14.58 -6.35
C LEU A 187 -19.34 -14.48 -5.50
N ASP A 188 -19.51 -15.34 -4.50
CA ASP A 188 -20.63 -15.30 -3.57
C ASP A 188 -20.52 -14.12 -2.61
N GLU A 189 -19.32 -13.81 -2.11
CA GLU A 189 -19.07 -12.62 -1.30
C GLU A 189 -19.31 -11.34 -2.11
N LEU A 190 -18.85 -11.28 -3.37
CA LEU A 190 -19.14 -10.17 -4.27
C LEU A 190 -20.65 -10.01 -4.51
N THR A 191 -21.38 -11.11 -4.67
CA THR A 191 -22.85 -11.11 -4.79
C THR A 191 -23.53 -10.65 -3.50
N ALA A 192 -23.02 -11.05 -2.33
CA ALA A 192 -23.56 -10.61 -1.04
C ALA A 192 -23.30 -9.11 -0.81
N LEU A 193 -22.16 -8.60 -1.27
CA LEU A 193 -21.84 -7.18 -1.26
C LEU A 193 -22.76 -6.42 -2.21
N ASN A 194 -22.94 -6.90 -3.43
CA ASN A 194 -23.84 -6.31 -4.41
C ASN A 194 -24.55 -7.40 -5.22
N ALA A 195 -25.84 -7.61 -4.94
CA ALA A 195 -26.64 -8.64 -5.63
C ALA A 195 -26.68 -8.42 -7.16
N ASP A 196 -26.53 -7.16 -7.58
CA ASP A 196 -26.51 -6.76 -8.97
C ASP A 196 -25.09 -6.57 -9.52
N PHE A 197 -24.03 -7.12 -8.90
CA PHE A 197 -22.65 -6.82 -9.34
C PHE A 197 -22.38 -7.22 -10.81
N ARG A 198 -23.17 -8.14 -11.37
CA ARG A 198 -23.07 -8.60 -12.77
C ARG A 198 -23.95 -7.81 -13.75
N LYS A 199 -24.80 -6.89 -13.28
CA LYS A 199 -25.86 -6.30 -14.11
C LYS A 199 -25.32 -5.54 -15.34
N ASP A 200 -24.15 -4.90 -15.20
CA ASP A 200 -23.61 -4.00 -16.22
C ASP A 200 -22.61 -4.70 -17.15
N TYR A 201 -22.39 -6.02 -17.00
CA TYR A 201 -21.38 -6.76 -17.75
C TYR A 201 -21.54 -6.62 -19.26
N ALA A 202 -22.76 -6.76 -19.77
CA ALA A 202 -23.04 -6.63 -21.20
C ALA A 202 -22.72 -5.23 -21.74
N GLU A 203 -22.95 -4.18 -20.94
CA GLU A 203 -22.64 -2.81 -21.34
C GLU A 203 -21.14 -2.49 -21.24
N TYR A 204 -20.42 -3.12 -20.32
CA TYR A 204 -18.99 -2.88 -20.06
C TYR A 204 -18.13 -4.09 -20.48
N SER A 205 -18.31 -4.52 -21.73
CA SER A 205 -17.74 -5.74 -22.31
C SER A 205 -16.64 -5.48 -23.36
N ASP A 206 -16.20 -4.23 -23.57
CA ASP A 206 -15.12 -3.95 -24.54
C ASP A 206 -13.79 -4.59 -24.10
N ALA A 207 -13.57 -4.70 -22.78
CA ALA A 207 -12.49 -5.48 -22.19
C ALA A 207 -12.80 -5.86 -20.74
N ALA A 208 -12.27 -7.00 -20.29
CA ALA A 208 -12.18 -7.33 -18.88
C ALA A 208 -10.72 -7.37 -18.43
N ILE A 209 -10.43 -6.74 -17.30
CA ILE A 209 -9.08 -6.66 -16.73
C ILE A 209 -9.14 -7.30 -15.34
N VAL A 210 -8.43 -8.41 -15.17
CA VAL A 210 -8.23 -9.02 -13.85
C VAL A 210 -6.88 -8.60 -13.31
N VAL A 211 -6.88 -7.95 -12.15
CA VAL A 211 -5.66 -7.49 -11.49
C VAL A 211 -5.37 -8.41 -10.32
N VAL A 212 -4.19 -9.06 -10.36
CA VAL A 212 -3.67 -9.89 -9.28
C VAL A 212 -2.41 -9.25 -8.71
N GLY A 213 -2.14 -9.45 -7.43
CA GLY A 213 -1.03 -8.79 -6.76
C GLY A 213 -0.60 -9.52 -5.50
N ARG A 214 0.68 -9.37 -5.18
CA ARG A 214 1.34 -10.01 -4.04
C ARG A 214 2.17 -8.95 -3.31
N PRO A 215 1.86 -8.62 -2.05
CA PRO A 215 2.67 -7.67 -1.29
C PRO A 215 4.02 -8.28 -0.94
N GLY A 216 5.08 -7.49 -0.82
CA GLY A 216 6.43 -7.98 -0.50
C GLY A 216 7.08 -7.22 0.65
N SER A 217 7.97 -7.87 1.42
CA SER A 217 8.70 -7.22 2.52
C SER A 217 9.99 -7.93 2.90
N GLU A 218 10.93 -7.15 3.43
CA GLU A 218 12.13 -7.65 4.11
C GLU A 218 11.82 -8.31 5.46
N ALA A 219 10.75 -7.86 6.13
CA ALA A 219 10.32 -8.39 7.42
C ALA A 219 9.38 -9.61 7.30
N GLY A 220 9.04 -9.99 6.06
CA GLY A 220 8.08 -11.03 5.78
C GLY A 220 8.64 -12.43 5.87
N ASN A 221 8.14 -13.23 6.82
CA ASN A 221 8.19 -14.69 6.74
C ASN A 221 7.10 -15.16 5.77
N GLY A 222 7.30 -14.94 4.48
CA GLY A 222 6.27 -15.10 3.45
C GLY A 222 6.72 -15.93 2.25
N TYR A 223 5.76 -16.38 1.45
CA TYR A 223 5.99 -17.11 0.20
C TYR A 223 6.77 -18.42 0.33
N TYR A 224 6.61 -19.14 1.45
CA TYR A 224 7.17 -20.49 1.57
C TYR A 224 6.60 -21.43 0.50
N PRO A 225 7.41 -22.34 -0.05
CA PRO A 225 6.93 -23.25 -1.07
C PRO A 225 5.95 -24.29 -0.50
N GLY A 226 4.95 -24.64 -1.30
CA GLY A 226 3.99 -25.68 -0.95
C GLY A 226 3.04 -25.29 0.18
N LYS A 227 2.48 -26.30 0.85
CA LYS A 227 1.48 -26.13 1.92
C LYS A 227 1.94 -25.26 3.08
N ASP A 228 3.24 -25.23 3.37
CA ASP A 228 3.78 -24.51 4.54
C ASP A 228 3.72 -22.98 4.32
N GLY A 229 3.54 -22.54 3.08
CA GLY A 229 3.33 -21.13 2.73
C GLY A 229 1.87 -20.73 2.54
N LEU A 230 0.91 -21.60 2.84
CA LEU A 230 -0.52 -21.32 2.71
C LEU A 230 -1.17 -21.22 4.09
N ALA A 231 -2.05 -20.24 4.28
CA ALA A 231 -2.92 -20.21 5.44
C ALA A 231 -3.93 -21.37 5.41
N GLU A 232 -4.51 -21.70 6.56
CA GLU A 232 -5.56 -22.72 6.62
C GLU A 232 -6.77 -22.32 5.77
N GLY A 233 -7.23 -23.23 4.92
CA GLY A 233 -8.35 -22.98 4.00
C GLY A 233 -7.96 -22.32 2.68
N VAL A 234 -6.72 -21.86 2.52
CA VAL A 234 -6.25 -21.26 1.25
C VAL A 234 -5.78 -22.36 0.31
N SER A 235 -6.34 -22.37 -0.89
CA SER A 235 -5.91 -23.23 -2.00
C SER A 235 -5.45 -22.40 -3.19
N THR A 236 -4.44 -22.91 -3.89
CA THR A 236 -3.94 -22.33 -5.14
C THR A 236 -3.77 -23.41 -6.19
N VAL A 237 -3.79 -23.00 -7.46
CA VAL A 237 -3.77 -23.92 -8.62
C VAL A 237 -2.64 -24.94 -8.57
N THR A 238 -1.47 -24.55 -8.04
CA THR A 238 -0.30 -25.44 -7.93
C THR A 238 0.04 -25.84 -6.50
N GLY A 239 -0.74 -25.40 -5.51
CA GLY A 239 -0.43 -25.56 -4.08
C GLY A 239 0.75 -24.71 -3.59
N ASN A 240 1.19 -23.74 -4.40
CA ASN A 240 2.19 -22.73 -4.03
C ASN A 240 1.52 -21.35 -3.98
N ILE A 241 1.83 -20.55 -2.97
CA ILE A 241 1.22 -19.23 -2.74
C ILE A 241 1.55 -18.17 -3.81
N LEU A 242 2.62 -18.38 -4.59
CA LEU A 242 2.90 -17.56 -5.77
C LEU A 242 2.06 -17.95 -7.00
N SER A 243 1.29 -19.05 -6.91
CA SER A 243 0.26 -19.36 -7.89
C SER A 243 -1.02 -18.60 -7.60
N LEU A 244 -1.92 -18.60 -8.59
CA LEU A 244 -3.24 -18.02 -8.44
C LEU A 244 -4.05 -18.82 -7.42
N SER A 245 -4.76 -18.14 -6.52
CA SER A 245 -5.75 -18.82 -5.67
C SER A 245 -6.93 -19.32 -6.49
N ASP A 246 -7.74 -20.20 -5.90
CA ASP A 246 -8.96 -20.68 -6.55
C ASP A 246 -9.94 -19.51 -6.81
N GLU A 247 -9.98 -18.52 -5.92
CA GLU A 247 -10.78 -17.29 -6.05
C GLU A 247 -10.25 -16.38 -7.16
N GLU A 248 -8.94 -16.17 -7.26
CA GLU A 248 -8.34 -15.41 -8.37
C GLU A 248 -8.59 -16.10 -9.71
N MET A 249 -8.52 -17.44 -9.75
CA MET A 249 -8.92 -18.21 -10.92
C MET A 249 -10.41 -18.09 -11.23
N ALA A 250 -11.27 -18.03 -10.20
CA ALA A 250 -12.70 -17.78 -10.38
C ALA A 250 -12.94 -16.40 -11.00
N MET A 251 -12.21 -15.35 -10.60
CA MET A 251 -12.27 -14.03 -11.25
C MET A 251 -11.86 -14.08 -12.72
N ILE A 252 -10.82 -14.84 -13.07
CA ILE A 252 -10.40 -15.04 -14.46
C ILE A 252 -11.48 -15.76 -15.27
N ASN A 253 -12.10 -16.78 -14.69
CA ASN A 253 -13.16 -17.53 -15.37
C ASN A 253 -14.44 -16.68 -15.51
N GLU A 254 -14.78 -15.89 -14.50
CA GLU A 254 -15.86 -14.91 -14.54
C GLU A 254 -15.63 -13.88 -15.65
N ALA A 255 -14.41 -13.32 -15.76
CA ALA A 255 -14.04 -12.40 -16.83
C ALA A 255 -14.20 -13.03 -18.22
N LYS A 256 -13.74 -14.27 -18.41
CA LYS A 256 -13.83 -14.99 -19.69
C LYS A 256 -15.26 -15.33 -20.09
N ALA A 257 -16.13 -15.60 -19.13
CA ALA A 257 -17.51 -15.99 -19.40
C ALA A 257 -18.40 -14.82 -19.82
N ASN A 258 -17.93 -13.58 -19.61
CA ASN A 258 -18.73 -12.37 -19.75
C ASN A 258 -18.06 -11.30 -20.64
N LEU A 259 -17.08 -11.73 -21.44
CA LEU A 259 -16.48 -10.99 -22.54
C LEU A 259 -17.06 -11.46 -23.88
#